data_AF-A0A1G1L7X0-F1
#
_entry.id   AF-A0A1G1L7X0-F1
#
_cell.length_a   1.000
_cell.length_b   1.000
_cell.length_c   1.000
_cell.angle_alpha   90.00
_cell.angle_beta   90.00
_cell.angle_gamma   90.00
#
_symmetry.space_group_name_H-M   'P 1'
#
loop_
_entity.id
_entity.type
_entity.pdbx_description
1 polymer ?
#
loop_
_entity_poly.entity_id
_entity_poly.type
_entity_poly.pdbx_seq_one_letter_code
_entity_poly.pdbx_strand_id
1 'polypeptide(L)'
;MLGIDAGQGNDLYDLRRSSGLGLAAHRAWSLFIEEGGRDRYLTPNGMGAAIDNSMSGFFDLAGDDEYAVVPRSDPAGAGRRGNGHTLRDQTGGLFVDR
;
A
#
# COMPACT_ATOMS: atom_id res chain seq x y z
N MET A 1 1.49 -9.69 9.44
CA MET A 1 2.45 -8.60 9.74
C MET A 1 1.66 -7.39 10.20
N LEU A 2 2.11 -6.69 11.23
CA LEU A 2 1.54 -5.41 11.65
C LEU A 2 2.66 -4.36 11.63
N GLY A 3 2.43 -3.24 10.95
CA GLY A 3 3.27 -2.05 10.98
C GLY A 3 2.41 -0.81 11.22
N ILE A 4 2.88 0.09 12.07
CA ILE A 4 2.26 1.38 12.33
C ILE A 4 3.41 2.38 12.33
N ASP A 5 3.36 3.35 11.42
CA ASP A 5 4.07 4.60 11.57
C ASP A 5 3.08 5.62 12.12
N ALA A 6 3.45 6.20 13.27
CA ALA A 6 2.66 7.22 13.96
C ALA A 6 3.34 8.60 13.86
N GLY A 7 4.29 8.72 12.94
CA GLY A 7 4.94 9.95 12.60
C GLY A 7 3.96 10.96 12.01
N GLN A 8 4.41 12.21 11.99
CA GLN A 8 3.81 13.28 11.18
C GLN A 8 4.88 13.86 10.22
N GLY A 9 5.94 13.06 10.02
CA GLY A 9 7.12 13.43 9.25
C GLY A 9 6.84 13.32 7.76
N ASN A 10 7.84 13.65 6.94
CA ASN A 10 7.78 13.28 5.52
C ASN A 10 8.75 12.12 5.34
N ASP A 11 8.22 10.96 4.99
CA ASP A 11 8.94 9.70 4.98
C ASP A 11 9.12 9.16 3.55
N LEU A 12 10.18 8.36 3.39
CA LEU A 12 10.49 7.68 2.14
C LEU A 12 10.44 6.17 2.35
N TYR A 13 9.38 5.56 1.81
CA TYR A 13 9.20 4.12 1.79
C TYR A 13 9.79 3.54 0.50
N ASP A 14 11.10 3.25 0.51
CA ASP A 14 11.80 2.64 -0.63
C ASP A 14 11.77 1.10 -0.59
N LEU A 15 10.82 0.54 -1.33
CA LEU A 15 10.54 -0.90 -1.37
C LEU A 15 10.75 -1.50 -2.76
N ARG A 16 11.53 -0.83 -3.61
CA ARG A 16 11.81 -1.24 -4.99
C ARG A 16 12.44 -2.63 -5.13
N ARG A 17 13.10 -3.12 -4.06
CA ARG A 17 13.75 -4.44 -3.99
C ARG A 17 13.03 -5.40 -3.04
N SER A 18 11.78 -5.12 -2.67
CA SER A 18 10.95 -5.96 -1.80
C SER A 18 9.77 -6.57 -2.55
N SER A 19 8.99 -7.42 -1.89
CA SER A 19 7.72 -7.94 -2.41
C SER A 19 6.53 -6.97 -2.30
N GLY A 20 6.74 -5.75 -1.81
CA GLY A 20 5.70 -4.73 -1.59
C GLY A 20 5.53 -4.35 -0.12
N LEU A 21 4.67 -3.37 0.16
CA LEU A 21 4.36 -2.94 1.53
C LEU A 21 3.08 -3.62 2.01
N GLY A 22 3.18 -4.43 3.06
CA GLY A 22 2.02 -5.18 3.58
C GLY A 22 1.47 -6.20 2.57
N LEU A 23 2.33 -7.12 2.09
CA LEU A 23 1.88 -8.32 1.38
C LEU A 23 1.47 -9.40 2.38
N ALA A 24 0.29 -10.01 2.18
CA ALA A 24 -0.12 -11.23 2.87
C ALA A 24 -0.24 -12.41 1.90
N ALA A 25 0.29 -13.57 2.30
CA ALA A 25 0.25 -14.81 1.53
C ALA A 25 0.03 -16.03 2.44
N HIS A 26 -0.35 -17.15 1.85
CA HIS A 26 -0.53 -18.45 2.52
C HIS A 26 -1.49 -18.41 3.72
N ARG A 27 -2.71 -17.90 3.51
CA ARG A 27 -3.76 -17.78 4.55
C ARG A 27 -3.36 -16.90 5.73
N ALA A 28 -2.51 -15.90 5.49
CA ALA A 28 -2.06 -14.96 6.50
C ALA A 28 -2.84 -13.64 6.44
N TRP A 29 -2.47 -12.73 7.32
CA TRP A 29 -2.94 -11.34 7.27
C TRP A 29 -1.80 -10.34 7.42
N SER A 30 -1.98 -9.15 6.84
CA SER A 30 -1.14 -7.99 7.11
C SER A 30 -1.92 -6.68 7.24
N LEU A 31 -1.37 -5.76 8.03
CA LEU A 31 -1.88 -4.41 8.21
C LEU A 31 -0.69 -3.44 8.28
N PHE A 32 -0.77 -2.36 7.52
CA PHE A 32 0.13 -1.22 7.61
C PHE A 32 -0.70 0.06 7.73
N ILE A 33 -0.32 0.93 8.67
CA ILE A 33 -0.95 2.23 8.91
C ILE A 33 0.15 3.28 8.92
N GLU A 34 -0.02 4.33 8.11
CA GLU A 34 0.69 5.60 8.19
C GLU A 34 -0.31 6.66 8.68
N GLU A 35 0.00 7.33 9.79
CA GLU A 35 -0.79 8.39 10.40
C GLU A 35 -0.65 9.75 9.70
N GLY A 36 0.50 10.04 9.09
CA GLY A 36 0.54 11.05 8.03
C GLY A 36 1.87 11.75 7.79
N GLY A 37 1.84 12.62 6.79
CA GLY A 37 3.03 13.22 6.26
C GLY A 37 2.82 13.79 4.86
N ARG A 38 3.92 14.17 4.20
CA ARG A 38 3.97 14.18 2.74
C ARG A 38 4.98 13.12 2.35
N ASP A 39 4.49 11.92 2.18
CA ASP A 39 5.29 10.72 2.07
C ASP A 39 5.49 10.33 0.62
N ARG A 40 6.54 9.54 0.40
CA ARG A 40 6.85 9.01 -0.92
C ARG A 40 6.95 7.50 -0.88
N TYR A 41 6.08 6.87 -1.65
CA TYR A 41 5.99 5.42 -1.75
C TYR A 41 6.62 4.92 -3.05
N LEU A 42 7.76 4.24 -2.95
CA LEU A 42 8.41 3.56 -4.08
C LEU A 42 8.14 2.05 -4.02
N THR A 43 6.89 1.66 -4.26
CA THR A 43 6.35 0.31 -3.99
C THR A 43 5.85 -0.37 -5.27
N PRO A 44 6.75 -0.83 -6.17
CA PRO A 44 6.36 -1.35 -7.50
C PRO A 44 5.51 -2.63 -7.45
N ASN A 45 5.58 -3.34 -6.32
CA ASN A 45 4.93 -4.63 -6.15
C ASN A 45 3.61 -4.54 -5.37
N GLY A 46 3.13 -3.31 -5.12
CA GLY A 46 1.84 -3.03 -4.49
C GLY A 46 1.94 -2.69 -2.99
N MET A 47 0.82 -2.21 -2.47
CA MET A 47 0.63 -1.86 -1.05
C MET A 47 -0.69 -2.47 -0.56
N GLY A 48 -0.71 -3.14 0.59
CA GLY A 48 -1.94 -3.80 1.07
C GLY A 48 -2.42 -4.92 0.13
N ALA A 49 -1.50 -5.68 -0.46
CA ALA A 49 -1.82 -6.75 -1.41
C ALA A 49 -2.02 -8.10 -0.70
N ALA A 50 -2.91 -8.94 -1.22
CA ALA A 50 -3.19 -10.26 -0.67
C ALA A 50 -3.19 -11.33 -1.77
N ILE A 51 -2.65 -12.51 -1.46
CA ILE A 51 -2.69 -13.71 -2.33
C ILE A 51 -2.99 -14.96 -1.49
N ASP A 52 -3.32 -16.08 -2.13
CA ASP A 52 -3.49 -17.39 -1.48
C ASP A 52 -4.46 -17.39 -0.27
N ASN A 53 -5.68 -16.85 -0.48
CA ASN A 53 -6.72 -16.73 0.55
C ASN A 53 -6.28 -15.96 1.79
N SER A 54 -5.56 -14.86 1.59
CA SER A 54 -5.06 -13.98 2.66
C SER A 54 -5.84 -12.67 2.70
N MET A 55 -5.57 -11.83 3.71
CA MET A 55 -6.13 -10.48 3.80
C MET A 55 -5.03 -9.45 4.04
N SER A 56 -5.12 -8.30 3.38
CA SER A 56 -4.17 -7.22 3.63
C SER A 56 -4.81 -5.84 3.60
N GLY A 57 -4.40 -4.97 4.51
CA GLY A 57 -4.80 -3.57 4.58
C GLY A 57 -3.60 -2.63 4.58
N PHE A 58 -3.67 -1.59 3.77
CA PHE A 58 -2.82 -0.41 3.82
C PHE A 58 -3.70 0.82 4.03
N PHE A 59 -3.33 1.65 5.00
CA PHE A 59 -4.04 2.88 5.34
C PHE A 59 -3.03 4.02 5.45
N ASP A 60 -3.15 5.01 4.57
CA ASP A 60 -2.62 6.35 4.79
C ASP A 60 -3.76 7.22 5.32
N LEU A 61 -3.55 7.83 6.48
CA LEU A 61 -4.62 8.50 7.21
C LEU A 61 -4.67 10.01 6.98
N ALA A 62 -3.57 10.62 6.54
CA ALA A 62 -3.48 12.04 6.26
C ALA A 62 -2.21 12.36 5.48
N GLY A 63 -2.33 13.17 4.43
CA GLY A 63 -1.14 13.59 3.71
C GLY A 63 -1.46 14.07 2.32
N ASP A 64 -0.42 14.48 1.61
CA ASP A 64 -0.51 14.72 0.18
C ASP A 64 0.68 14.03 -0.48
N ASP A 65 0.53 12.73 -0.68
CA ASP A 65 1.62 11.79 -0.86
C ASP A 65 1.91 11.49 -2.33
N GLU A 66 3.15 11.06 -2.58
CA GLU A 66 3.61 10.67 -3.90
C GLU A 66 3.67 9.15 -4.03
N TYR A 67 2.76 8.61 -4.85
CA TYR A 67 2.71 7.18 -5.17
C TYR A 67 3.44 6.88 -6.48
N ALA A 68 4.71 6.51 -6.38
CA ALA A 68 5.51 6.15 -7.55
C ALA A 68 5.26 4.70 -7.94
N VAL A 69 4.35 4.48 -8.90
CA VAL A 69 4.23 3.21 -9.61
C VAL A 69 5.36 3.15 -10.65
N VAL A 70 6.41 2.37 -10.39
CA VAL A 70 7.25 1.89 -11.50
C VAL A 70 6.40 0.86 -12.24
N PRO A 71 6.19 0.96 -13.57
CA PRO A 71 5.23 0.11 -14.25
C PRO A 71 5.66 -1.35 -14.12
N ARG A 72 4.97 -2.11 -13.26
CA ARG A 72 4.70 -3.48 -13.65
C ARG A 72 3.78 -3.37 -14.84
N SER A 73 4.18 -3.96 -15.96
CA SER A 73 3.36 -4.16 -17.14
C SER A 73 1.97 -4.66 -16.72
N ASP A 74 1.02 -3.74 -16.54
CA ASP A 74 -0.35 -4.07 -16.18
C ASP A 74 -1.30 -3.45 -17.24
N PRO A 75 -1.88 -4.28 -18.12
CA PRO A 75 -2.76 -3.85 -19.20
C PRO A 75 -4.15 -3.38 -18.73
N ALA A 76 -4.50 -3.51 -17.45
CA ALA A 76 -5.81 -3.18 -16.94
C ALA A 76 -5.67 -2.15 -15.82
N GLY A 77 -5.84 -0.87 -16.15
CA GLY A 77 -5.78 0.25 -15.21
C GLY A 77 -6.87 0.23 -14.13
N ALA A 78 -6.80 -0.73 -13.21
CA ALA A 78 -7.49 -0.69 -11.93
C ALA A 78 -7.00 0.56 -11.17
N GLY A 79 -7.94 1.31 -10.59
CA GLY A 79 -7.76 2.67 -10.07
C GLY A 79 -6.39 2.93 -9.45
N ARG A 80 -5.73 4.00 -9.88
CA ARG A 80 -4.40 4.36 -9.39
C ARG A 80 -4.48 4.64 -7.88
N ARG A 81 -3.52 4.07 -7.13
CA ARG A 81 -3.25 4.48 -5.75
C ARG A 81 -2.89 5.97 -5.73
N GLY A 82 -3.37 6.68 -4.74
CA GLY A 82 -3.30 8.13 -4.70
C GLY A 82 -4.14 8.71 -3.57
N ASN A 83 -3.91 9.99 -3.33
CA ASN A 83 -4.51 10.76 -2.26
C ASN A 83 -6.04 10.70 -2.31
N GLY A 84 -6.68 10.41 -1.18
CA GLY A 84 -8.14 10.31 -1.04
C GLY A 84 -8.80 9.12 -1.74
N HIS A 85 -8.03 8.11 -2.17
CA HIS A 85 -8.58 6.93 -2.86
C HIS A 85 -8.74 5.74 -1.93
N THR A 86 -9.84 4.99 -2.13
CA THR A 86 -10.02 3.65 -1.56
C THR A 86 -10.08 2.63 -2.69
N LEU A 87 -9.20 1.62 -2.64
CA LEU A 87 -9.16 0.53 -3.61
C LEU A 87 -9.35 -0.80 -2.90
N ARG A 88 -10.23 -1.63 -3.44
CA ARG A 88 -10.50 -2.99 -2.95
C ARG A 88 -10.17 -3.98 -4.05
N ASP A 89 -9.33 -4.94 -3.73
CA ASP A 89 -9.04 -6.08 -4.60
C ASP A 89 -9.95 -7.26 -4.21
N GLN A 90 -10.43 -7.98 -5.22
CA GLN A 90 -11.20 -9.22 -5.06
C GLN A 90 -10.38 -10.33 -4.39
N THR A 91 -9.05 -10.22 -4.36
CA THR A 91 -8.13 -11.17 -3.71
C THR A 91 -7.98 -10.99 -2.19
N GLY A 92 -8.62 -9.96 -1.60
CA GLY A 92 -8.55 -9.68 -0.16
C GLY A 92 -7.65 -8.50 0.23
N GLY A 93 -7.19 -7.71 -0.75
CA GLY A 93 -6.41 -6.49 -0.52
C GLY A 93 -7.27 -5.24 -0.36
N LEU A 94 -6.86 -4.35 0.53
CA LEU A 94 -7.47 -3.05 0.77
C LEU A 94 -6.38 -1.97 0.82
N PHE A 95 -6.61 -0.89 0.08
CA PHE A 95 -5.85 0.35 0.17
C PHE A 95 -6.82 1.47 0.49
N VAL A 96 -6.44 2.31 1.45
CA VAL A 96 -7.14 3.52 1.83
C VAL A 96 -6.12 4.63 1.96
N ASP A 97 -6.46 5.77 1.39
CA ASP A 97 -5.82 7.06 1.57
C ASP A 97 -6.94 8.10 1.78
N ARG A 98 -6.71 9.11 2.64
CA ARG A 98 -7.72 10.08 3.08
C ARG A 98 -7.39 11.52 2.69
#